data_AF-A0A6I9M2J1-F1
#
_entry.id   AF-A0A6I9M2J1-F1
#
_cell.length_a   1.000
_cell.length_b   1.000
_cell.length_c   1.000
_cell.angle_alpha   90.00
_cell.angle_beta   90.00
_cell.angle_gamma   90.00
#
_symmetry.space_group_name_H-M   'P 1'
#
loop_
_entity.id
_entity.type
_entity.pdbx_description
1 polymer ?
#
loop_
_entity_poly.entity_id
_entity_poly.type
_entity_poly.pdbx_seq_one_letter_code
_entity_poly.pdbx_strand_id
1 'polypeptide(L)'
;MDRVYEIPEEPNVVPVSSLGEDVIRGPNPRFTFPFSILFSTFLYCGEAASALYMVRIYRKNNETFWMTYTFSFFMFSSIMVQLTLIFVHRDLAKDRPLSLFMHLILLGPVIRCLEAMIKYLTLWKKEGQEEPYVSLTRKKMLINGQEVLIEWEVGHSIRTLAMHRNAYKRMSQIQAFLGSVPQLTYQLYVTLISAEVPLGRAVLIVFSLISVTYGATLCNMLAIQIKYDDYKIRLGPLEVLCITIWRTLEITSRLVILVLFSATLKLKAVPFLVLNFLIILFEPWVKFWRSGAQMPNNIEKNFSRVGTLVVLISVTILYAGINFSCWSAMQLKLADRDLVDKGQNWGHMGLHYSVRLVENVIMVLVFKFLGVKVLLNYCHSLIAVQLIIAYLISIGFMLLFFQYLHPLRSLFTHNVIDYLHCICCRRHHQERAETSEPSCEAETRQSIV
;
A
#
# COMPACT_ATOMS: atom_id res chain seq x y z
N MET A 1 65.18 -25.64 23.53
CA MET A 1 64.89 -27.06 23.84
C MET A 1 63.66 -27.02 24.73
N ASP A 2 62.51 -26.73 24.10
CA ASP A 2 61.26 -26.41 24.79
C ASP A 2 60.35 -27.63 24.77
N ARG A 3 59.90 -28.03 25.97
CA ARG A 3 59.04 -29.19 26.20
C ARG A 3 57.61 -28.85 25.78
N VAL A 4 57.14 -29.57 24.77
CA VAL A 4 55.73 -29.68 24.37
C VAL A 4 54.98 -30.42 25.47
N TYR A 5 53.91 -29.82 25.99
CA TYR A 5 52.92 -30.50 26.83
C TYR A 5 51.73 -30.89 25.94
N GLU A 6 51.56 -32.19 25.72
CA GLU A 6 50.37 -32.79 25.11
C GLU A 6 49.18 -32.68 26.07
N ILE A 7 48.05 -32.18 25.57
CA ILE A 7 46.75 -32.20 26.26
C ILE A 7 45.92 -33.33 25.62
N PRO A 8 45.23 -34.18 26.39
CA PRO A 8 44.63 -35.41 25.88
C PRO A 8 43.43 -35.17 24.96
N GLU A 9 43.29 -36.01 23.94
CA GLU A 9 42.10 -36.09 23.08
C GLU A 9 40.86 -36.47 23.91
N GLU A 10 39.89 -35.57 24.00
CA GLU A 10 38.55 -35.89 24.46
C GLU A 10 37.80 -36.74 23.42
N PRO A 11 36.97 -37.70 23.85
CA PRO A 11 36.34 -38.66 22.95
C PRO A 11 35.31 -37.97 22.04
N ASN A 12 35.33 -38.38 20.77
CA ASN A 12 34.36 -38.05 19.71
C ASN A 12 32.94 -37.84 20.24
N VAL A 13 32.57 -36.58 20.46
CA VAL A 13 31.17 -36.18 20.57
C VAL A 13 30.60 -36.31 19.16
N VAL A 14 29.91 -37.42 18.93
CA VAL A 14 28.99 -37.62 17.80
C VAL A 14 28.18 -36.34 17.63
N PRO A 15 28.15 -35.69 16.46
CA PRO A 15 27.26 -34.57 16.25
C PRO A 15 25.84 -35.13 16.40
N VAL A 16 25.19 -34.76 17.51
CA VAL A 16 23.76 -34.93 17.69
C VAL A 16 23.13 -34.24 16.49
N SER A 17 22.56 -35.07 15.62
CA SER A 17 21.65 -34.71 14.54
C SER A 17 20.69 -33.62 15.02
N SER A 18 21.05 -32.37 14.75
CA SER A 18 20.07 -31.29 14.72
C SER A 18 19.19 -31.64 13.55
N LEU A 19 18.00 -32.15 13.86
CA LEU A 19 16.84 -32.33 12.99
C LEU A 19 16.99 -31.46 11.74
N GLY A 20 17.38 -32.08 10.63
CA GLY A 20 17.65 -31.36 9.39
C GLY A 20 16.41 -30.59 8.99
N GLU A 21 16.45 -29.26 9.05
CA GLU A 21 15.61 -28.47 8.15
C GLU A 21 16.10 -28.85 6.76
N ASP A 22 15.33 -29.68 6.04
CA ASP A 22 15.65 -30.08 4.67
C ASP A 22 15.74 -28.82 3.81
N VAL A 23 16.97 -28.34 3.59
CA VAL A 23 17.25 -27.20 2.72
C VAL A 23 17.20 -27.70 1.28
N ILE A 24 16.10 -27.40 0.59
CA ILE A 24 15.91 -27.80 -0.80
C ILE A 24 16.49 -26.72 -1.71
N ARG A 25 17.38 -27.09 -2.65
CA ARG A 25 17.82 -26.17 -3.71
C ARG A 25 16.65 -25.94 -4.66
N GLY A 26 16.20 -24.70 -4.77
CA GLY A 26 15.13 -24.32 -5.69
C GLY A 26 15.56 -24.43 -7.16
N PRO A 27 14.63 -24.63 -8.11
CA PRO A 27 14.96 -24.63 -9.54
C PRO A 27 15.60 -23.29 -9.97
N ASN A 28 16.25 -23.18 -11.12
CA ASN A 28 16.77 -21.88 -11.54
C ASN A 28 15.61 -20.87 -11.72
N PRO A 29 15.74 -19.62 -11.23
CA PRO A 29 14.67 -18.64 -11.34
C PRO A 29 14.39 -18.33 -12.81
N ARG A 30 13.19 -18.67 -13.28
CA ARG A 30 12.77 -18.42 -14.67
C ARG A 30 12.77 -16.92 -14.97
N PHE A 31 13.49 -16.53 -16.01
CA PHE A 31 13.46 -15.17 -16.54
C PHE A 31 12.08 -14.90 -17.12
N THR A 32 11.44 -13.83 -16.67
CA THR A 32 10.14 -13.40 -17.17
C THR A 32 10.28 -12.04 -17.83
N PHE A 33 9.51 -11.79 -18.87
CA PHE A 33 9.50 -10.47 -19.50
C PHE A 33 9.04 -9.40 -18.49
N PRO A 34 9.72 -8.23 -18.37
CA PRO A 34 9.40 -7.20 -17.39
C PRO A 34 8.16 -6.35 -17.78
N PHE A 35 7.04 -7.02 -18.07
CA PHE A 35 5.78 -6.36 -18.48
C PHE A 35 5.30 -5.31 -17.48
N SER A 36 5.42 -5.59 -16.17
CA SER A 36 5.04 -4.64 -15.11
C SER A 36 5.81 -3.32 -15.18
N ILE A 37 7.08 -3.34 -15.58
CA ILE A 37 7.91 -2.13 -15.72
C ILE A 37 7.41 -1.29 -16.90
N LEU A 38 7.19 -1.94 -18.05
CA LEU A 38 6.67 -1.28 -19.25
C LEU A 38 5.28 -0.68 -19.00
N PHE A 39 4.38 -1.45 -18.41
CA PHE A 39 3.02 -1.01 -18.11
C PHE A 39 3.01 0.18 -17.16
N SER A 40 3.82 0.15 -16.10
CA SER A 40 3.93 1.28 -15.16
C SER A 40 4.48 2.54 -15.84
N THR A 41 5.47 2.39 -16.73
CA THR A 41 6.03 3.50 -17.50
C THR A 41 5.01 4.07 -18.48
N PHE A 42 4.23 3.20 -19.13
CA PHE A 42 3.14 3.61 -20.01
C PHE A 42 2.08 4.44 -19.27
N LEU A 43 1.65 4.01 -18.07
CA LEU A 43 0.71 4.76 -17.25
C LEU A 43 1.27 6.12 -16.83
N TYR A 44 2.53 6.17 -16.40
CA TYR A 44 3.22 7.44 -16.06
C TYR A 44 3.23 8.41 -17.25
N CYS A 45 3.65 7.95 -18.43
CA CYS A 45 3.69 8.78 -19.63
C CYS A 45 2.28 9.21 -20.08
N GLY A 46 1.30 8.31 -19.99
CA GLY A 46 -0.09 8.59 -20.33
C GLY A 46 -0.72 9.67 -19.46
N GLU A 47 -0.52 9.59 -18.14
CA GLU A 47 -0.97 10.63 -17.20
C GLU A 47 -0.25 11.96 -17.45
N ALA A 48 1.07 11.93 -17.63
CA ALA A 48 1.88 13.13 -17.89
C ALA A 48 1.42 13.85 -19.17
N ALA A 49 1.31 13.11 -20.28
CA ALA A 49 0.87 13.66 -21.55
C ALA A 49 -0.56 14.23 -21.46
N SER A 50 -1.47 13.51 -20.81
CA SER A 50 -2.87 13.94 -20.66
C SER A 50 -2.99 15.16 -19.74
N ALA A 51 -2.23 15.22 -18.65
CA ALA A 51 -2.19 16.37 -17.74
C ALA A 51 -1.63 17.61 -18.42
N LEU A 52 -0.52 17.49 -19.16
CA LEU A 52 0.08 18.59 -19.92
C LEU A 52 -0.86 19.09 -21.03
N TYR A 53 -1.56 18.17 -21.70
CA TYR A 53 -2.59 18.51 -22.68
C TYR A 53 -3.74 19.31 -22.03
N MET A 54 -4.22 18.88 -20.87
CA MET A 54 -5.25 19.63 -20.13
C MET A 54 -4.76 20.99 -19.65
N VAL A 55 -3.54 21.10 -19.16
CA VAL A 55 -2.91 22.40 -18.82
C VAL A 55 -2.90 23.34 -20.02
N ARG A 56 -2.61 22.83 -21.23
CA ARG A 56 -2.66 23.63 -22.47
C ARG A 56 -4.07 24.09 -22.81
N ILE A 57 -5.09 23.23 -22.62
CA ILE A 57 -6.50 23.60 -22.83
C ILE A 57 -6.93 24.67 -21.83
N TYR A 58 -6.69 24.45 -20.54
CA TYR A 58 -7.05 25.41 -19.49
C TYR A 58 -6.35 26.76 -19.69
N ARG A 59 -5.09 26.75 -20.13
CA ARG A 59 -4.37 27.98 -20.51
C ARG A 59 -5.03 28.69 -21.69
N LYS A 60 -5.46 27.97 -22.72
CA LYS A 60 -6.14 28.56 -23.89
C LYS A 60 -7.48 29.20 -23.49
N ASN A 61 -8.17 28.63 -22.52
CA ASN A 61 -9.46 29.11 -22.02
C ASN A 61 -9.34 30.15 -20.89
N ASN A 62 -8.12 30.58 -20.52
CA ASN A 62 -7.83 31.48 -19.39
C ASN A 62 -8.34 30.96 -18.02
N GLU A 63 -8.41 29.65 -17.85
CA GLU A 63 -8.86 29.01 -16.61
C GLU A 63 -7.70 28.71 -15.67
N THR A 64 -7.15 29.75 -15.05
CA THR A 64 -5.93 29.67 -14.24
C THR A 64 -6.05 28.73 -13.05
N PHE A 65 -7.21 28.66 -12.38
CA PHE A 65 -7.40 27.77 -11.24
C PHE A 65 -7.31 26.30 -11.65
N TRP A 66 -8.08 25.87 -12.67
CA TRP A 66 -8.07 24.48 -13.17
C TRP A 66 -6.68 24.07 -13.65
N MET A 67 -5.98 24.99 -14.33
CA MET A 67 -4.60 24.79 -14.77
C MET A 67 -3.64 24.56 -13.60
N THR A 68 -3.63 25.46 -12.60
CA THR A 68 -2.67 25.44 -11.50
C THR A 68 -2.76 24.16 -10.67
N TYR A 69 -3.96 23.72 -10.31
CA TYR A 69 -4.13 22.48 -9.53
C TYR A 69 -3.77 21.23 -10.35
N THR A 70 -4.20 21.16 -11.62
CA THR A 70 -3.86 20.05 -12.52
C THR A 70 -2.34 19.91 -12.67
N PHE A 71 -1.64 21.04 -12.84
CA PHE A 71 -0.18 21.07 -12.93
C PHE A 71 0.48 20.73 -11.59
N SER A 72 -0.02 21.25 -10.47
CA SER A 72 0.56 21.03 -9.15
C SER A 72 0.49 19.57 -8.71
N PHE A 73 -0.66 18.90 -8.89
CA PHE A 73 -0.80 17.48 -8.56
C PHE A 73 0.12 16.59 -9.43
N PHE A 74 0.20 16.90 -10.73
CA PHE A 74 1.11 16.20 -11.64
C PHE A 74 2.58 16.39 -11.24
N MET A 75 3.01 17.63 -10.98
CA MET A 75 4.40 17.94 -10.64
C MET A 75 4.81 17.34 -9.30
N PHE A 76 3.97 17.47 -8.27
CA PHE A 76 4.24 16.93 -6.95
C PHE A 76 4.46 15.41 -7.02
N SER A 77 3.55 14.68 -7.66
CA SER A 77 3.67 13.23 -7.85
C SER A 77 4.92 12.85 -8.63
N SER A 78 5.18 13.56 -9.73
CA SER A 78 6.35 13.29 -10.58
C SER A 78 7.65 13.46 -9.80
N ILE A 79 7.78 14.53 -9.00
CA ILE A 79 8.96 14.76 -8.14
C ILE A 79 9.12 13.60 -7.14
N MET A 80 8.05 13.18 -6.46
CA MET A 80 8.09 12.07 -5.49
C MET A 80 8.51 10.75 -6.14
N VAL A 81 8.04 10.50 -7.37
CA VAL A 81 8.46 9.36 -8.19
C VAL A 81 9.95 9.42 -8.50
N GLN A 82 10.47 10.57 -8.95
CA GLN A 82 11.89 10.73 -9.24
C GLN A 82 12.76 10.50 -8.01
N LEU A 83 12.42 11.15 -6.89
CA LEU A 83 13.15 11.00 -5.63
C LEU A 83 13.23 9.53 -5.23
N THR A 84 12.11 8.81 -5.31
CA THR A 84 12.07 7.39 -4.96
C THR A 84 12.96 6.54 -5.86
N LEU A 85 12.96 6.78 -7.17
CA LEU A 85 13.82 6.03 -8.08
C LEU A 85 15.30 6.31 -7.84
N ILE A 86 15.68 7.58 -7.60
CA ILE A 86 17.05 7.99 -7.26
C ILE A 86 17.51 7.29 -5.98
N PHE A 87 16.65 7.28 -4.94
CA PHE A 87 16.98 6.67 -3.64
C PHE A 87 17.13 5.15 -3.76
N VAL A 88 16.20 4.47 -4.45
CA VAL A 88 16.22 3.00 -4.56
C VAL A 88 17.42 2.51 -5.37
N HIS A 89 17.80 3.20 -6.44
CA HIS A 89 18.97 2.82 -7.25
C HIS A 89 20.29 3.35 -6.70
N ARG A 90 20.25 4.18 -5.63
CA ARG A 90 21.40 4.87 -5.03
C ARG A 90 22.20 5.66 -6.08
N ASP A 91 21.49 6.34 -6.97
CA ASP A 91 22.10 7.03 -8.12
C ASP A 91 23.01 8.17 -7.72
N LEU A 92 22.71 8.78 -6.57
CA LEU A 92 23.52 9.84 -5.97
C LEU A 92 24.92 9.37 -5.56
N ALA A 93 25.12 8.06 -5.32
CA ALA A 93 26.40 7.51 -4.87
C ALA A 93 27.22 6.86 -6.00
N LYS A 94 26.68 6.80 -7.22
CA LYS A 94 27.23 5.99 -8.31
C LYS A 94 27.87 6.82 -9.45
N ASP A 95 28.03 8.13 -9.24
CA ASP A 95 28.60 9.09 -10.20
C ASP A 95 28.03 8.95 -11.63
N ARG A 96 26.69 8.90 -11.75
CA ARG A 96 25.99 8.82 -13.04
C ARG A 96 25.27 10.14 -13.37
N PRO A 97 26.00 11.17 -13.83
CA PRO A 97 25.42 12.51 -14.04
C PRO A 97 24.30 12.51 -15.07
N LEU A 98 24.40 11.69 -16.13
CA LEU A 98 23.36 11.57 -17.16
C LEU A 98 22.05 11.01 -16.62
N SER A 99 22.10 10.03 -15.72
CA SER A 99 20.88 9.49 -15.11
C SER A 99 20.23 10.52 -14.20
N LEU A 100 21.04 11.24 -13.40
CA LEU A 100 20.54 12.29 -12.51
C LEU A 100 19.91 13.44 -13.30
N PHE A 101 20.53 13.85 -14.41
CA PHE A 101 19.98 14.84 -15.33
C PHE A 101 18.61 14.43 -15.87
N MET A 102 18.46 13.17 -16.24
CA MET A 102 17.20 12.67 -16.78
C MET A 102 16.12 12.54 -15.70
N HIS A 103 16.51 12.26 -14.45
CA HIS A 103 15.61 12.40 -13.31
C HIS A 103 15.19 13.87 -13.10
N LEU A 104 16.08 14.84 -13.28
CA LEU A 104 15.77 16.27 -13.15
C LEU A 104 14.73 16.75 -14.17
N ILE A 105 14.75 16.19 -15.39
CA ILE A 105 13.76 16.47 -16.45
C ILE A 105 12.50 15.60 -16.32
N LEU A 106 12.32 14.90 -15.19
CA LEU A 106 11.19 13.98 -14.95
C LEU A 106 11.13 12.76 -15.90
N LEU A 107 12.22 12.45 -16.60
CA LEU A 107 12.34 11.33 -17.55
C LEU A 107 12.92 10.04 -16.92
N GLY A 108 13.19 10.06 -15.61
CA GLY A 108 13.75 8.93 -14.87
C GLY A 108 13.02 7.59 -15.09
N PRO A 109 11.68 7.52 -15.01
CA PRO A 109 10.92 6.31 -15.31
C PRO A 109 11.11 5.78 -16.72
N VAL A 110 11.41 6.62 -17.71
CA VAL A 110 11.64 6.16 -19.09
C VAL A 110 13.03 5.52 -19.18
N ILE A 111 14.05 6.18 -18.64
CA ILE A 111 15.43 5.67 -18.70
C ILE A 111 15.61 4.39 -17.90
N ARG A 112 15.05 4.32 -16.68
CA ARG A 112 15.13 3.11 -15.86
C ARG A 112 14.40 1.93 -16.49
N CYS A 113 13.37 2.20 -17.29
CA CYS A 113 12.65 1.19 -18.04
C CYS A 113 13.53 0.68 -19.18
N LEU A 114 14.15 1.59 -19.96
CA LEU A 114 15.08 1.23 -21.01
C LEU A 114 16.27 0.42 -20.47
N GLU A 115 16.87 0.82 -19.34
CA GLU A 115 17.93 0.05 -18.68
C GLU A 115 17.49 -1.37 -18.30
N ALA A 116 16.28 -1.51 -17.74
CA ALA A 116 15.73 -2.82 -17.36
C ALA A 116 15.48 -3.70 -18.60
N MET A 117 14.99 -3.11 -19.68
CA MET A 117 14.77 -3.78 -20.97
C MET A 117 16.08 -4.24 -21.61
N ILE A 118 17.10 -3.38 -21.66
CA ILE A 118 18.43 -3.71 -22.18
C ILE A 118 19.05 -4.85 -21.37
N LYS A 119 18.94 -4.81 -20.03
CA LYS A 119 19.41 -5.90 -19.16
C LYS A 119 18.67 -7.21 -19.42
N TYR A 120 17.35 -7.16 -19.60
CA TYR A 120 16.57 -8.35 -19.96
C TYR A 120 17.00 -8.93 -21.32
N LEU A 121 17.18 -8.10 -22.34
CA LEU A 121 17.64 -8.55 -23.65
C LEU A 121 19.06 -9.11 -23.61
N THR A 122 19.94 -8.51 -22.80
CA THR A 122 21.31 -9.00 -22.59
C THR A 122 21.32 -10.36 -21.88
N LEU A 123 20.46 -10.54 -20.87
CA LEU A 123 20.25 -11.80 -20.18
C LEU A 123 19.74 -12.88 -21.15
N TRP A 124 18.74 -12.54 -21.96
CA TRP A 124 18.20 -13.44 -22.98
C TRP A 124 19.27 -13.88 -23.99
N LYS A 125 20.10 -12.94 -24.47
CA LYS A 125 21.18 -13.25 -25.42
C LYS A 125 22.29 -14.13 -24.80
N LYS A 126 22.47 -14.08 -23.48
CA LYS A 126 23.49 -14.84 -22.73
C LYS A 126 22.93 -16.09 -22.05
N GLU A 127 21.74 -16.53 -22.42
CA GLU A 127 21.11 -17.73 -21.89
C GLU A 127 22.03 -18.94 -22.13
N GLY A 128 22.58 -19.49 -21.05
CA GLY A 128 23.55 -20.61 -21.09
C GLY A 128 24.97 -20.29 -20.62
N GLN A 129 25.33 -19.03 -20.33
CA GLN A 129 26.60 -18.68 -19.68
C GLN A 129 26.41 -18.54 -18.16
N GLU A 130 27.18 -19.29 -17.36
CA GLU A 130 27.19 -19.15 -15.90
C GLU A 130 27.77 -17.79 -15.48
N GLU A 131 27.01 -17.03 -14.69
CA GLU A 131 27.51 -15.77 -14.13
C GLU A 131 28.47 -16.06 -12.97
N PRO A 132 29.69 -15.48 -12.95
CA PRO A 132 30.74 -15.81 -11.97
C PRO A 132 30.41 -15.38 -10.53
N TYR A 133 29.36 -14.57 -10.31
CA TYR A 133 28.93 -14.12 -9.00
C TYR A 133 27.45 -14.41 -8.76
N VAL A 134 27.20 -15.35 -7.86
CA VAL A 134 25.87 -15.82 -7.48
C VAL A 134 25.64 -15.46 -6.01
N SER A 135 24.57 -14.71 -5.73
CA SER A 135 24.12 -14.48 -4.37
C SER A 135 23.09 -15.52 -3.97
N LEU A 136 23.27 -16.13 -2.79
CA LEU A 136 22.31 -17.08 -2.21
C LEU A 136 21.16 -16.30 -1.57
N THR A 137 19.93 -16.62 -1.95
CA THR A 137 18.72 -16.12 -1.28
C THR A 137 17.96 -17.29 -0.65
N ARG A 138 17.71 -17.19 0.66
CA ARG A 138 16.92 -18.16 1.45
C ARG A 138 15.51 -17.63 1.67
N LYS A 139 14.49 -18.42 1.37
CA LYS A 139 13.10 -18.16 1.78
C LYS A 139 12.41 -19.45 2.18
N LYS A 140 11.55 -19.40 3.19
CA LYS A 140 10.66 -20.52 3.55
C LYS A 140 9.52 -20.59 2.52
N MET A 141 9.08 -21.79 2.19
CA MET A 141 7.93 -22.04 1.32
C MET A 141 7.03 -23.04 2.01
N LEU A 142 5.73 -22.73 2.04
CA LEU A 142 4.71 -23.61 2.60
C LEU A 142 4.26 -24.55 1.50
N ILE A 143 4.65 -25.83 1.57
CA ILE A 143 4.23 -26.88 0.63
C ILE A 143 3.38 -27.86 1.43
N ASN A 144 2.11 -28.01 1.08
CA ASN A 144 1.17 -28.95 1.72
C ASN A 144 1.09 -28.82 3.26
N GLY A 145 1.26 -27.62 3.82
CA GLY A 145 1.19 -27.37 5.26
C GLY A 145 2.52 -27.54 6.01
N GLN A 146 3.59 -27.99 5.36
CA GLN A 146 4.95 -28.04 5.94
C GLN A 146 5.78 -26.83 5.49
N GLU A 147 6.54 -26.25 6.43
CA GLU A 147 7.54 -25.21 6.15
C GLU A 147 8.81 -25.86 5.59
N VAL A 148 9.14 -25.56 4.34
CA VAL A 148 10.39 -26.02 3.70
C VAL A 148 11.27 -24.81 3.42
N LEU A 149 12.55 -24.87 3.78
CA LEU A 149 13.50 -23.81 3.49
C LEU A 149 14.09 -24.03 2.10
N ILE A 150 13.89 -23.07 1.20
CA ILE A 150 14.38 -23.16 -0.18
C ILE A 150 15.48 -22.13 -0.43
N GLU A 151 16.62 -22.62 -0.89
CA GLU A 151 17.77 -21.81 -1.32
C GLU A 151 17.77 -21.59 -2.83
N TRP A 152 18.00 -20.35 -3.25
CA TRP A 152 18.12 -19.99 -4.66
C TRP A 152 19.45 -19.29 -4.92
N GLU A 153 20.12 -19.76 -5.96
CA GLU A 153 21.28 -19.12 -6.55
C GLU A 153 20.80 -18.03 -7.53
N VAL A 154 21.05 -16.77 -7.17
CA VAL A 154 20.62 -15.60 -7.95
C VAL A 154 21.84 -14.87 -8.49
N GLY A 155 22.04 -14.95 -9.81
CA GLY A 155 23.05 -14.19 -10.52
C GLY A 155 22.85 -12.68 -10.39
N HIS A 156 23.95 -11.92 -10.50
CA HIS A 156 23.97 -10.46 -10.38
C HIS A 156 22.97 -9.77 -11.33
N SER A 157 22.83 -10.24 -12.57
CA SER A 157 21.92 -9.63 -13.55
C SER A 157 20.45 -9.87 -13.19
N ILE A 158 20.12 -11.04 -12.66
CA ILE A 158 18.77 -11.38 -12.16
C ILE A 158 18.42 -10.51 -10.96
N ARG A 159 19.36 -10.36 -10.02
CA ARG A 159 19.20 -9.47 -8.86
C ARG A 159 18.97 -8.03 -9.29
N THR A 160 19.70 -7.56 -10.30
CA THR A 160 19.53 -6.21 -10.83
C THR A 160 18.16 -6.02 -11.48
N LEU A 161 17.66 -7.00 -12.24
CA LEU A 161 16.32 -6.95 -12.81
C LEU A 161 15.22 -7.02 -11.73
N ALA A 162 15.42 -7.82 -10.68
CA ALA A 162 14.54 -7.88 -9.54
C ALA A 162 14.51 -6.54 -8.75
N MET A 163 15.66 -5.88 -8.61
CA MET A 163 15.75 -4.53 -8.05
C MET A 163 14.93 -3.53 -8.87
N HIS A 164 15.06 -3.53 -10.20
CA HIS A 164 14.25 -2.67 -11.06
C HIS A 164 12.75 -2.96 -10.87
N ARG A 165 12.33 -4.23 -10.87
CA ARG A 165 10.91 -4.58 -10.63
C ARG A 165 10.40 -4.08 -9.29
N ASN A 166 11.16 -4.26 -8.23
CA ASN A 166 10.77 -3.79 -6.90
C ASN A 166 10.73 -2.25 -6.81
N ALA A 167 11.65 -1.57 -7.49
CA ALA A 167 11.64 -0.12 -7.61
C ALA A 167 10.37 0.39 -8.33
N TYR A 168 10.01 -0.24 -9.45
CA TYR A 168 8.81 0.13 -10.21
C TYR A 168 7.52 -0.15 -9.45
N LYS A 169 7.44 -1.24 -8.68
CA LYS A 169 6.28 -1.47 -7.81
C LYS A 169 6.09 -0.33 -6.80
N ARG A 170 7.17 0.16 -6.20
CA ARG A 170 7.12 1.30 -5.25
C ARG A 170 6.78 2.61 -5.98
N MET A 171 7.36 2.84 -7.15
CA MET A 171 7.03 3.99 -8.00
C MET A 171 5.53 4.00 -8.33
N SER A 172 4.95 2.89 -8.77
CA SER A 172 3.53 2.80 -9.12
C SER A 172 2.63 3.12 -7.94
N GLN A 173 3.00 2.75 -6.71
CA GLN A 173 2.25 3.13 -5.51
C GLN A 173 2.27 4.63 -5.29
N ILE A 174 3.44 5.26 -5.39
CA ILE A 174 3.58 6.71 -5.23
C ILE A 174 2.79 7.45 -6.29
N GLN A 175 2.94 7.04 -7.55
CA GLN A 175 2.19 7.62 -8.66
C GLN A 175 0.69 7.51 -8.41
N ALA A 176 0.21 6.31 -8.06
CA ALA A 176 -1.21 6.04 -7.80
C ALA A 176 -1.78 6.92 -6.68
N PHE A 177 -1.15 6.95 -5.51
CA PHE A 177 -1.74 7.61 -4.33
C PHE A 177 -1.41 9.10 -4.22
N LEU A 178 -0.24 9.55 -4.66
CA LEU A 178 0.16 10.96 -4.57
C LEU A 178 -0.12 11.76 -5.84
N GLY A 179 -0.30 11.09 -6.98
CA GLY A 179 -0.66 11.72 -8.26
C GLY A 179 -2.06 11.39 -8.71
N SER A 180 -2.29 10.12 -9.03
CA SER A 180 -3.50 9.67 -9.71
C SER A 180 -4.76 9.84 -8.85
N VAL A 181 -4.71 9.61 -7.53
CA VAL A 181 -5.85 9.85 -6.62
C VAL A 181 -6.24 11.34 -6.57
N PRO A 182 -5.35 12.30 -6.21
CA PRO A 182 -5.69 13.72 -6.24
C PRO A 182 -6.14 14.18 -7.61
N GLN A 183 -5.45 13.74 -8.66
CA GLN A 183 -5.78 14.12 -10.03
C GLN A 183 -7.16 13.59 -10.45
N LEU A 184 -7.46 12.33 -10.18
CA LEU A 184 -8.77 11.72 -10.46
C LEU A 184 -9.88 12.44 -9.69
N THR A 185 -9.69 12.68 -8.39
CA THR A 185 -10.64 13.42 -7.55
C THR A 185 -10.91 14.81 -8.13
N TYR A 186 -9.85 15.51 -8.51
CA TYR A 186 -9.95 16.86 -9.04
C TYR A 186 -10.64 16.90 -10.41
N GLN A 187 -10.25 16.05 -11.36
CA GLN A 187 -10.88 16.04 -12.69
C GLN A 187 -12.34 15.57 -12.64
N LEU A 188 -12.69 14.66 -11.73
CA LEU A 188 -14.10 14.30 -11.47
C LEU A 188 -14.88 15.49 -10.92
N TYR A 189 -14.30 16.26 -9.99
CA TYR A 189 -14.90 17.50 -9.50
C TYR A 189 -15.08 18.54 -10.61
N VAL A 190 -14.08 18.78 -11.46
CA VAL A 190 -14.21 19.69 -12.61
C VAL A 190 -15.32 19.22 -13.54
N THR A 191 -15.40 17.91 -13.81
CA THR A 191 -16.43 17.31 -14.67
C THR A 191 -17.83 17.48 -14.09
N LEU A 192 -17.97 17.49 -12.77
CA LEU A 192 -19.26 17.69 -12.12
C LEU A 192 -19.72 19.16 -12.20
N ILE A 193 -18.79 20.12 -12.19
CA ILE A 193 -19.09 21.55 -12.23
C ILE A 193 -19.19 22.09 -13.68
N SER A 194 -18.38 21.56 -14.59
CA SER A 194 -18.31 21.97 -15.99
C SER A 194 -19.09 21.00 -16.88
N ALA A 195 -20.11 21.50 -17.58
CA ALA A 195 -20.92 20.69 -18.50
C ALA A 195 -20.11 20.14 -19.70
N GLU A 196 -19.05 20.83 -20.11
CA GLU A 196 -18.18 20.36 -21.18
C GLU A 196 -17.11 19.40 -20.65
N VAL A 197 -17.04 18.22 -21.27
CA VAL A 197 -16.02 17.19 -21.01
C VAL A 197 -15.13 17.05 -22.24
N PRO A 198 -13.99 17.77 -22.31
CA PRO A 198 -13.06 17.58 -23.41
C PRO A 198 -12.48 16.17 -23.37
N LEU A 199 -12.21 15.59 -24.55
CA LEU A 199 -11.65 14.24 -24.68
C LEU A 199 -10.39 14.04 -23.81
N GLY A 200 -9.53 15.05 -23.72
CA GLY A 200 -8.32 15.01 -22.90
C GLY A 200 -8.60 14.80 -21.40
N ARG A 201 -9.71 15.32 -20.87
CA ARG A 201 -10.10 15.13 -19.47
C ARG A 201 -10.57 13.70 -19.23
N ALA A 202 -11.37 13.16 -20.16
CA ALA A 202 -11.80 11.76 -20.09
C ALA A 202 -10.61 10.80 -20.12
N VAL A 203 -9.65 11.03 -21.03
CA VAL A 203 -8.42 10.23 -21.12
C VAL A 203 -7.60 10.32 -19.83
N LEU A 204 -7.44 11.52 -19.26
CA LEU A 204 -6.74 11.72 -17.99
C LEU A 204 -7.42 10.98 -16.82
N ILE A 205 -8.75 11.02 -16.75
CA ILE A 205 -9.54 10.29 -15.75
C ILE A 205 -9.33 8.78 -15.89
N VAL A 206 -9.35 8.25 -17.11
CA VAL A 206 -9.14 6.81 -17.39
C VAL A 206 -7.73 6.37 -16.99
N PHE A 207 -6.69 7.09 -17.41
CA PHE A 207 -5.32 6.77 -17.01
C PHE A 207 -5.15 6.81 -15.49
N SER A 208 -5.71 7.85 -14.85
CA SER A 208 -5.66 7.98 -13.38
C SER A 208 -6.37 6.82 -12.70
N LEU A 209 -7.54 6.41 -13.17
CA LEU A 209 -8.29 5.29 -12.60
C LEU A 209 -7.53 3.95 -12.75
N ILE A 210 -6.94 3.70 -13.91
CA ILE A 210 -6.13 2.50 -14.15
C ILE A 210 -4.89 2.51 -13.26
N SER A 211 -4.21 3.65 -13.14
CA SER A 211 -3.02 3.81 -12.29
C SER A 211 -3.34 3.61 -10.81
N VAL A 212 -4.41 4.21 -10.30
CA VAL A 212 -4.87 4.02 -8.92
C VAL A 212 -5.17 2.56 -8.63
N THR A 213 -5.93 1.92 -9.52
CA THR A 213 -6.32 0.51 -9.38
C THR A 213 -5.11 -0.41 -9.38
N TYR A 214 -4.20 -0.20 -10.34
CA TYR A 214 -2.98 -0.98 -10.46
C TYR A 214 -2.05 -0.78 -9.25
N GLY A 215 -1.83 0.47 -8.83
CA GLY A 215 -1.01 0.81 -7.68
C GLY A 215 -1.57 0.28 -6.36
N ALA A 216 -2.90 0.30 -6.18
CA ALA A 216 -3.56 -0.28 -5.00
C ALA A 216 -3.44 -1.80 -4.95
N THR A 217 -3.59 -2.50 -6.08
CA THR A 217 -3.35 -3.95 -6.15
C THR A 217 -1.90 -4.28 -5.82
N LEU A 218 -0.93 -3.53 -6.39
CA LEU A 218 0.49 -3.70 -6.06
C LEU A 218 0.78 -3.38 -4.59
N CYS A 219 0.10 -2.40 -3.99
CA CYS A 219 0.15 -2.09 -2.57
C CYS A 219 -0.26 -3.28 -1.71
N ASN A 220 -1.39 -3.91 -2.00
CA ASN A 220 -1.82 -5.11 -1.29
C ASN A 220 -0.85 -6.28 -1.47
N MET A 221 -0.36 -6.51 -2.69
CA MET A 221 0.60 -7.58 -2.94
C MET A 221 1.91 -7.36 -2.17
N LEU A 222 2.43 -6.12 -2.14
CA LEU A 222 3.62 -5.78 -1.37
C LEU A 222 3.37 -5.83 0.13
N ALA A 223 2.18 -5.44 0.59
CA ALA A 223 1.80 -5.54 1.99
C ALA A 223 1.85 -6.99 2.49
N ILE A 224 1.29 -7.92 1.71
CA ILE A 224 1.32 -9.34 2.02
C ILE A 224 2.77 -9.86 1.98
N GLN A 225 3.56 -9.44 0.98
CA GLN A 225 4.97 -9.84 0.87
C GLN A 225 5.85 -9.34 2.04
N ILE A 226 5.63 -8.12 2.52
CA ILE A 226 6.39 -7.55 3.65
C ILE A 226 5.94 -8.19 4.97
N LYS A 227 4.64 -8.41 5.13
CA LYS A 227 4.07 -9.02 6.33
C LYS A 227 4.57 -10.46 6.53
N TYR A 228 4.73 -11.19 5.44
CA TYR A 228 5.17 -12.58 5.43
C TYR A 228 6.47 -12.73 4.63
N ASP A 229 7.46 -11.88 4.89
CA ASP A 229 8.72 -11.86 4.12
C ASP A 229 9.49 -13.18 4.20
N ASP A 230 9.33 -13.92 5.30
CA ASP A 230 9.90 -15.26 5.46
C ASP A 230 9.36 -16.26 4.43
N TYR A 231 8.15 -16.02 3.90
CA TYR A 231 7.45 -16.92 2.98
C TYR A 231 7.52 -16.46 1.51
N LYS A 232 7.78 -17.40 0.59
CA LYS A 232 7.68 -17.14 -0.85
C LYS A 232 6.22 -17.18 -1.32
N ILE A 233 5.54 -16.04 -1.26
CA ILE A 233 4.14 -15.92 -1.69
C ILE A 233 4.05 -15.69 -3.21
N ARG A 234 3.39 -16.61 -3.91
CA ARG A 234 2.94 -16.40 -5.30
C ARG A 234 1.43 -16.28 -5.30
N LEU A 235 0.93 -15.09 -5.59
CA LEU A 235 -0.52 -14.90 -5.71
C LEU A 235 -1.03 -15.47 -7.02
N GLY A 236 -2.14 -16.20 -6.95
CA GLY A 236 -2.85 -16.71 -8.12
C GLY A 236 -3.57 -15.59 -8.90
N PRO A 237 -3.93 -15.82 -10.18
CA PRO A 237 -4.63 -14.82 -10.99
C PRO A 237 -6.01 -14.44 -10.42
N LEU A 238 -6.73 -15.40 -9.83
CA LEU A 238 -8.03 -15.15 -9.19
C LEU A 238 -7.90 -14.27 -7.94
N GLU A 239 -6.84 -14.45 -7.16
CA GLU A 239 -6.56 -13.65 -5.96
C GLU A 239 -6.27 -12.20 -6.35
N VAL A 240 -5.45 -12.01 -7.40
CA VAL A 240 -5.15 -10.68 -7.96
C VAL A 240 -6.41 -10.02 -8.51
N LEU A 241 -7.28 -10.78 -9.20
CA LEU A 241 -8.55 -10.27 -9.71
C LEU A 241 -9.48 -9.81 -8.58
N CYS A 242 -9.62 -10.62 -7.52
CA CYS A 242 -10.43 -10.29 -6.35
C CYS A 242 -9.91 -9.03 -5.65
N ILE A 243 -8.59 -8.94 -5.40
CA ILE A 243 -7.97 -7.74 -4.83
C ILE A 243 -8.24 -6.52 -5.71
N THR A 244 -8.14 -6.68 -7.03
CA THR A 244 -8.35 -5.59 -7.98
C THR A 244 -9.80 -5.09 -7.92
N ILE A 245 -10.79 -5.98 -7.94
CA ILE A 245 -12.21 -5.60 -7.84
C ILE A 245 -12.49 -4.93 -6.50
N TRP A 246 -12.05 -5.54 -5.40
CA TRP A 246 -12.19 -4.99 -4.05
C TRP A 246 -11.65 -3.55 -3.97
N ARG A 247 -10.38 -3.34 -4.36
CA ARG A 247 -9.71 -2.03 -4.29
C ARG A 247 -10.31 -1.01 -5.25
N THR A 248 -10.71 -1.42 -6.45
CA THR A 248 -11.37 -0.52 -7.41
C THR A 248 -12.67 0.02 -6.83
N LEU A 249 -13.51 -0.84 -6.26
CA LEU A 249 -14.78 -0.44 -5.66
C LEU A 249 -14.57 0.43 -4.42
N GLU A 250 -13.60 0.07 -3.56
CA GLU A 250 -13.29 0.82 -2.33
C GLU A 250 -12.91 2.27 -2.68
N ILE A 251 -11.95 2.42 -3.59
CA ILE A 251 -11.39 3.73 -3.93
C ILE A 251 -12.40 4.54 -4.75
N THR A 252 -13.03 3.94 -5.78
CA THR A 252 -13.96 4.67 -6.64
C THR A 252 -15.16 5.19 -5.86
N SER A 253 -15.77 4.37 -5.00
CA SER A 253 -16.89 4.80 -4.16
C SER A 253 -16.48 5.94 -3.22
N ARG A 254 -15.31 5.85 -2.57
CA ARG A 254 -14.78 6.92 -1.72
C ARG A 254 -14.54 8.22 -2.48
N LEU A 255 -13.90 8.16 -3.65
CA LEU A 255 -13.60 9.34 -4.44
C LEU A 255 -14.87 10.03 -4.93
N VAL A 256 -15.87 9.28 -5.39
CA VAL A 256 -17.14 9.86 -5.83
C VAL A 256 -17.88 10.51 -4.65
N ILE A 257 -17.91 9.87 -3.47
CA ILE A 257 -18.49 10.47 -2.25
C ILE A 257 -17.79 11.80 -1.90
N LEU A 258 -16.46 11.83 -1.91
CA LEU A 258 -15.67 13.03 -1.62
C LEU A 258 -15.94 14.15 -2.64
N VAL A 259 -16.05 13.82 -3.92
CA VAL A 259 -16.35 14.78 -4.99
C VAL A 259 -17.75 15.36 -4.82
N LEU A 260 -18.76 14.53 -4.58
CA LEU A 260 -20.14 14.98 -4.36
C LEU A 260 -20.28 15.84 -3.10
N PHE A 261 -19.61 15.45 -2.02
CA PHE A 261 -19.53 16.23 -0.78
C PHE A 261 -18.87 17.59 -1.03
N SER A 262 -17.74 17.60 -1.74
CA SER A 262 -17.01 18.82 -2.08
C SER A 262 -17.81 19.75 -2.99
N ALA A 263 -18.54 19.20 -3.97
CA ALA A 263 -19.42 19.99 -4.84
C ALA A 263 -20.60 20.61 -4.07
N THR A 264 -21.10 19.91 -3.04
CA THR A 264 -22.20 20.39 -2.20
C THR A 264 -21.76 21.54 -1.29
N LEU A 265 -20.63 21.39 -0.60
CA LEU A 265 -20.15 22.37 0.39
C LEU A 265 -19.19 23.43 -0.19
N LYS A 266 -18.73 23.26 -1.43
CA LYS A 266 -17.76 24.14 -2.12
C LYS A 266 -16.53 24.37 -1.24
N LEU A 267 -16.19 25.62 -0.95
CA LEU A 267 -15.04 26.00 -0.13
C LEU A 267 -15.13 25.48 1.32
N LYS A 268 -16.34 25.27 1.86
CA LYS A 268 -16.52 24.78 3.23
C LYS A 268 -16.10 23.33 3.41
N ALA A 269 -15.93 22.57 2.32
CA ALA A 269 -15.38 21.21 2.36
C ALA A 269 -13.87 21.19 2.63
N VAL A 270 -13.13 22.24 2.25
CA VAL A 270 -11.65 22.24 2.30
C VAL A 270 -11.11 22.03 3.72
N PRO A 271 -11.59 22.72 4.77
CA PRO A 271 -11.10 22.47 6.13
C PRO A 271 -11.35 21.04 6.60
N PHE A 272 -12.49 20.44 6.23
CA PHE A 272 -12.80 19.06 6.57
C PHE A 272 -11.83 18.07 5.90
N LEU A 273 -11.57 18.24 4.60
CA LEU A 273 -10.63 17.40 3.86
C LEU A 273 -9.19 17.53 4.38
N VAL A 274 -8.75 18.77 4.63
CA VAL A 274 -7.41 19.04 5.17
C VAL A 274 -7.27 18.47 6.57
N LEU A 275 -8.26 18.67 7.44
CA LEU A 275 -8.23 18.11 8.81
C LEU A 275 -8.17 16.59 8.79
N ASN A 276 -8.98 15.92 7.95
CA ASN A 276 -8.94 14.47 7.80
C ASN A 276 -7.55 13.99 7.36
N PHE A 277 -6.96 14.63 6.35
CA PHE A 277 -5.62 14.31 5.88
C PHE A 277 -4.55 14.55 6.94
N LEU A 278 -4.60 15.67 7.66
CA LEU A 278 -3.64 15.99 8.73
C LEU A 278 -3.71 14.99 9.89
N ILE A 279 -4.91 14.58 10.31
CA ILE A 279 -5.08 13.56 11.36
C ILE A 279 -4.35 12.27 10.95
N ILE A 280 -4.55 11.80 9.72
CA ILE A 280 -3.89 10.58 9.20
C ILE A 280 -2.37 10.78 9.10
N LEU A 281 -1.92 11.95 8.64
CA LEU A 281 -0.52 12.28 8.47
C LEU A 281 0.24 12.29 9.82
N PHE A 282 -0.38 12.84 10.86
CA PHE A 282 0.25 12.96 12.18
C PHE A 282 0.10 11.71 13.05
N GLU A 283 -0.85 10.81 12.77
CA GLU A 283 -1.05 9.56 13.51
C GLU A 283 0.26 8.78 13.79
N PRO A 284 1.12 8.46 12.80
CA PRO A 284 2.35 7.72 13.05
C PRO A 284 3.38 8.50 13.88
N TRP A 285 3.43 9.84 13.73
CA TRP A 285 4.33 10.70 14.49
C TRP A 285 3.94 10.81 15.96
N VAL A 286 2.63 10.92 16.24
CA VAL A 286 2.11 10.93 17.61
C VAL A 286 2.42 9.60 18.30
N LYS A 287 2.25 8.47 17.60
CA LYS A 287 2.63 7.15 18.12
C LYS A 287 4.13 7.06 18.42
N PHE A 288 4.97 7.59 17.54
CA PHE A 288 6.43 7.63 17.72
C PHE A 288 6.87 8.50 18.91
N TRP A 289 6.32 9.71 19.05
CA TRP A 289 6.66 10.58 20.19
C TRP A 289 6.19 10.00 21.52
N ARG A 290 5.03 9.33 21.56
CA ARG A 290 4.56 8.64 22.76
C ARG A 290 5.42 7.46 23.16
N SER A 291 6.06 6.78 22.21
CA SER A 291 6.89 5.61 22.52
C SER A 291 8.28 5.98 23.03
N GLY A 292 8.70 7.25 22.97
CA GLY A 292 10.02 7.71 23.44
C GLY A 292 11.20 7.02 22.74
N ALA A 293 10.98 6.45 21.56
CA ALA A 293 11.96 5.62 20.86
C ALA A 293 12.98 6.49 20.11
N GLN A 294 14.24 6.06 20.08
CA GLN A 294 15.26 6.67 19.22
C GLN A 294 15.04 6.29 17.76
N MET A 295 15.48 7.14 16.83
CA MET A 295 15.37 6.84 15.40
C MET A 295 16.05 5.52 15.05
N PRO A 296 15.49 4.73 14.10
CA PRO A 296 16.00 3.40 13.80
C PRO A 296 17.43 3.46 13.20
N ASN A 297 18.38 2.88 13.94
CA ASN A 297 19.82 2.85 13.59
C ASN A 297 20.15 2.29 12.19
N ASN A 298 19.28 1.47 11.57
CA ASN A 298 19.53 0.88 10.25
C ASN A 298 19.44 1.90 9.10
N ILE A 299 18.60 2.93 9.24
CA ILE A 299 18.45 3.96 8.20
C ILE A 299 19.60 4.96 8.30
N GLU A 300 19.96 5.37 9.52
CA GLU A 300 21.06 6.31 9.77
C GLU A 300 22.44 5.73 9.37
N LYS A 301 22.63 4.41 9.44
CA LYS A 301 23.86 3.77 8.94
C LYS A 301 23.97 3.76 7.41
N ASN A 302 22.84 3.76 6.70
CA ASN A 302 22.82 3.73 5.23
C ASN A 302 22.68 5.13 4.61
N PHE A 303 22.20 6.12 5.37
CA PHE A 303 21.88 7.46 4.88
C PHE A 303 22.34 8.55 5.85
N SER A 304 22.68 9.73 5.32
CA SER A 304 22.88 10.90 6.17
C SER A 304 21.61 11.22 6.98
N ARG A 305 21.74 11.96 8.08
CA ARG A 305 20.58 12.38 8.90
C ARG A 305 19.49 13.08 8.08
N VAL A 306 19.91 13.91 7.12
CA VAL A 306 18.99 14.59 6.20
C VAL A 306 18.30 13.59 5.27
N GLY A 307 19.04 12.62 4.72
CA GLY A 307 18.47 11.56 3.88
C GLY A 307 17.45 10.70 4.64
N THR A 308 17.75 10.35 5.89
CA THR A 308 16.83 9.61 6.77
C THR A 308 15.54 10.38 7.01
N LEU A 309 15.63 11.67 7.31
CA LEU A 309 14.46 12.54 7.51
C LEU A 309 13.59 12.63 6.24
N VAL A 310 14.22 12.84 5.07
CA VAL A 310 13.50 12.91 3.79
C VAL A 310 12.78 11.61 3.48
N VAL A 311 13.42 10.45 3.70
CA VAL A 311 12.80 9.14 3.50
C VAL A 311 11.62 8.94 4.44
N LEU A 312 11.77 9.31 5.72
CA LEU A 312 10.71 9.15 6.73
C LEU A 312 9.48 10.01 6.41
N ILE A 313 9.71 11.27 6.03
CA ILE A 313 8.65 12.17 5.57
C ILE A 313 7.98 11.61 4.32
N SER A 314 8.76 11.15 3.33
CA SER A 314 8.23 10.60 2.08
C SER A 314 7.33 9.37 2.32
N VAL A 315 7.78 8.46 3.18
CA VAL A 315 7.01 7.26 3.55
C VAL A 315 5.75 7.64 4.33
N THR A 316 5.82 8.65 5.20
CA THR A 316 4.65 9.12 5.96
C THR A 316 3.61 9.79 5.07
N ILE A 317 4.04 10.62 4.11
CA ILE A 317 3.14 11.22 3.10
C ILE A 317 2.49 10.12 2.27
N LEU A 318 3.24 9.11 1.84
CA LEU A 318 2.70 7.97 1.10
C LEU A 318 1.67 7.19 1.94
N TYR A 319 1.99 6.90 3.21
CA TYR A 319 1.06 6.26 4.15
C TYR A 319 -0.24 7.05 4.31
N ALA A 320 -0.14 8.39 4.46
CA ALA A 320 -1.30 9.25 4.55
C ALA A 320 -2.14 9.23 3.26
N GLY A 321 -1.50 9.29 2.08
CA GLY A 321 -2.18 9.20 0.80
C GLY A 321 -2.91 7.86 0.58
N ILE A 322 -2.28 6.75 1.00
CA ILE A 322 -2.91 5.42 0.98
C ILE A 322 -4.14 5.44 1.89
N ASN A 323 -3.98 5.72 3.19
CA ASN A 323 -5.07 5.66 4.17
C ASN A 323 -6.19 6.68 3.94
N PHE A 324 -5.92 7.79 3.26
CA PHE A 324 -6.96 8.73 2.82
C PHE A 324 -7.88 8.10 1.75
N SER A 325 -7.35 7.19 0.94
CA SER A 325 -8.02 6.57 -0.21
C SER A 325 -8.58 5.19 0.11
N CYS A 326 -7.75 4.31 0.68
CA CYS A 326 -8.08 2.94 1.04
C CYS A 326 -7.32 2.52 2.31
N TRP A 327 -7.82 1.53 3.04
CA TRP A 327 -7.09 1.01 4.20
C TRP A 327 -5.76 0.39 3.78
N SER A 328 -4.65 0.89 4.33
CA SER A 328 -3.36 0.22 4.23
C SER A 328 -3.37 -1.06 5.07
N ALA A 329 -3.12 -2.22 4.44
CA ALA A 329 -2.98 -3.48 5.15
C ALA A 329 -1.72 -3.52 6.06
N MET A 330 -0.82 -2.55 5.93
CA MET A 330 0.36 -2.35 6.77
C MET A 330 0.21 -1.07 7.59
N GLN A 331 0.35 -1.17 8.92
CA GLN A 331 0.44 0.00 9.77
C GLN A 331 1.88 0.48 9.88
N LEU A 332 2.10 1.78 9.68
CA LEU A 332 3.41 2.40 9.82
C LEU A 332 3.72 2.60 11.30
N LYS A 333 4.79 1.95 11.78
CA LYS A 333 5.30 2.07 13.14
C LYS A 333 6.76 2.52 13.09
N LEU A 334 6.95 3.83 13.18
CA LEU A 334 8.27 4.48 13.04
C LEU A 334 9.30 4.05 14.10
N ALA A 335 8.84 3.50 15.23
CA ALA A 335 9.69 3.02 16.32
C ALA A 335 10.33 1.64 16.04
N ASP A 336 9.74 0.84 15.14
CA ASP A 336 10.24 -0.50 14.84
C ASP A 336 11.29 -0.46 13.73
N ARG A 337 12.26 -1.39 13.77
CA ARG A 337 13.34 -1.48 12.77
C ARG A 337 12.84 -1.65 11.34
N ASP A 338 11.72 -2.34 11.16
CA ASP A 338 11.11 -2.60 9.85
C ASP A 338 10.12 -1.52 9.42
N LEU A 339 9.92 -0.47 10.25
CA LEU A 339 8.94 0.62 10.09
C LEU A 339 7.47 0.15 9.98
N VAL A 340 7.20 -1.14 10.02
CA VAL A 340 5.90 -1.74 9.72
C VAL A 340 5.53 -2.74 10.80
N ASP A 341 4.30 -2.64 11.30
CA ASP A 341 3.74 -3.64 12.20
C ASP A 341 3.34 -4.91 11.42
N LYS A 342 3.92 -6.05 11.79
CA LYS A 342 3.62 -7.37 11.19
C LYS A 342 2.41 -8.06 11.84
N GLY A 343 1.87 -7.53 12.94
CA GLY A 343 0.72 -8.10 13.63
C GLY A 343 -0.57 -8.14 12.79
N GLN A 344 -1.33 -9.24 12.88
CA GLN A 344 -2.67 -9.33 12.29
C GLN A 344 -3.71 -8.93 13.33
N ASN A 345 -4.14 -7.66 13.31
CA ASN A 345 -5.16 -7.16 14.24
C ASN A 345 -6.50 -6.93 13.53
N TRP A 346 -7.33 -7.98 13.48
CA TRP A 346 -8.67 -7.94 12.87
C TRP A 346 -9.57 -6.85 13.47
N GLY A 347 -9.44 -6.58 14.78
CA GLY A 347 -10.20 -5.54 15.46
C GLY A 347 -9.86 -4.14 14.97
N HIS A 348 -8.58 -3.85 14.75
CA HIS A 348 -8.18 -2.55 14.23
C HIS A 348 -8.60 -2.36 12.76
N MET A 349 -8.58 -3.43 11.97
CA MET A 349 -9.13 -3.39 10.62
C MET A 349 -10.64 -3.11 10.64
N GLY A 350 -11.39 -3.84 11.47
CA GLY A 350 -12.84 -3.65 11.64
C GLY A 350 -13.21 -2.25 12.14
N LEU A 351 -12.47 -1.71 13.11
CA LEU A 351 -12.66 -0.36 13.62
C LEU A 351 -12.43 0.69 12.52
N HIS A 352 -11.35 0.56 11.76
CA HIS A 352 -11.06 1.49 10.66
C HIS A 352 -12.18 1.49 9.61
N TYR A 353 -12.59 0.30 9.13
CA TYR A 353 -13.68 0.21 8.15
C TYR A 353 -15.03 0.71 8.72
N SER A 354 -15.29 0.52 10.01
CA SER A 354 -16.50 1.03 10.66
C SER A 354 -16.51 2.56 10.73
N VAL A 355 -15.41 3.18 11.20
CA VAL A 355 -15.26 4.64 11.23
C VAL A 355 -15.39 5.24 9.82
N ARG A 356 -14.78 4.59 8.82
CA ARG A 356 -14.87 5.03 7.42
C ARG A 356 -16.27 4.87 6.83
N LEU A 357 -16.97 3.80 7.17
CA LEU A 357 -18.37 3.63 6.76
C LEU A 357 -19.23 4.76 7.32
N VAL A 358 -19.09 5.08 8.61
CA VAL A 358 -19.82 6.18 9.25
C VAL A 358 -19.48 7.52 8.58
N GLU A 359 -18.20 7.80 8.34
CA GLU A 359 -17.76 9.01 7.64
C GLU A 359 -18.38 9.12 6.23
N ASN A 360 -18.36 8.03 5.46
CA ASN A 360 -18.96 7.95 4.12
C ASN A 360 -20.47 8.18 4.16
N VAL A 361 -21.18 7.56 5.11
CA VAL A 361 -22.62 7.75 5.29
C VAL A 361 -22.93 9.21 5.63
N ILE A 362 -22.19 9.83 6.55
CA ILE A 362 -22.39 11.25 6.89
C ILE A 362 -22.20 12.14 5.66
N MET A 363 -21.14 11.95 4.88
CA MET A 363 -20.90 12.72 3.65
C MET A 363 -22.00 12.54 2.61
N VAL A 364 -22.49 11.30 2.42
CA VAL A 364 -23.60 11.00 1.51
C VAL A 364 -24.91 11.63 1.99
N LEU A 365 -25.18 11.63 3.30
CA LEU A 365 -26.35 12.29 3.87
C LEU A 365 -26.29 13.81 3.67
N VAL A 366 -25.12 14.42 3.90
CA VAL A 366 -24.90 15.85 3.62
C VAL A 366 -25.18 16.15 2.15
N PHE A 367 -24.70 15.33 1.22
CA PHE A 367 -25.04 15.45 -0.20
C PHE A 367 -26.54 15.28 -0.47
N LYS A 368 -27.20 14.30 0.16
CA LYS A 368 -28.63 14.06 -0.03
C LYS A 368 -29.47 15.28 0.41
N PHE A 369 -29.15 15.90 1.54
CA PHE A 369 -29.96 16.99 2.11
C PHE A 369 -29.58 18.37 1.56
N LEU A 370 -28.29 18.63 1.33
CA LEU A 370 -27.82 19.95 0.88
C LEU A 370 -27.49 20.01 -0.63
N GLY A 371 -27.41 18.86 -1.30
CA GLY A 371 -26.94 18.74 -2.70
C GLY A 371 -27.98 19.03 -3.78
N VAL A 372 -29.19 19.48 -3.40
CA VAL A 372 -30.33 19.80 -4.30
C VAL A 372 -29.93 20.76 -5.45
N LYS A 373 -28.83 21.51 -5.30
CA LYS A 373 -28.34 22.49 -6.28
C LYS A 373 -27.31 21.95 -7.28
N VAL A 374 -26.81 20.71 -7.14
CA VAL A 374 -25.65 20.20 -7.90
C VAL A 374 -26.03 19.26 -9.05
N LEU A 375 -27.01 18.36 -8.85
CA LEU A 375 -27.48 17.43 -9.90
C LEU A 375 -28.99 17.59 -10.12
N LEU A 376 -29.41 18.68 -10.75
CA LEU A 376 -30.82 19.00 -10.97
C LEU A 376 -31.58 17.91 -11.76
N ASN A 377 -30.87 17.10 -12.55
CA ASN A 377 -31.45 16.09 -13.45
C ASN A 377 -31.40 14.64 -12.94
N TYR A 378 -30.80 14.37 -11.77
CA TYR A 378 -30.63 13.00 -11.26
C TYR A 378 -31.25 12.82 -9.88
N CYS A 379 -31.76 11.62 -9.61
CA CYS A 379 -32.29 11.29 -8.29
C CYS A 379 -31.14 11.16 -7.26
N HIS A 380 -30.98 12.18 -6.41
CA HIS A 380 -29.98 12.20 -5.34
C HIS A 380 -30.05 10.96 -4.43
N SER A 381 -31.27 10.48 -4.13
CA SER A 381 -31.48 9.28 -3.32
C SER A 381 -30.95 8.01 -3.99
N LEU A 382 -31.10 7.88 -5.32
CA LEU A 382 -30.61 6.71 -6.05
C LEU A 382 -29.08 6.69 -6.09
N ILE A 383 -28.43 7.83 -6.32
CA ILE A 383 -26.97 7.97 -6.27
C ILE A 383 -26.45 7.65 -4.87
N ALA A 384 -27.09 8.19 -3.82
CA ALA A 384 -26.73 7.91 -2.44
C ALA A 384 -26.78 6.42 -2.12
N VAL A 385 -27.87 5.73 -2.50
CA VAL A 385 -28.04 4.29 -2.29
C VAL A 385 -27.00 3.49 -3.08
N GLN A 386 -26.75 3.83 -4.35
CA GLN A 386 -25.73 3.17 -5.17
C GLN A 386 -24.33 3.27 -4.57
N LEU A 387 -23.96 4.42 -4.01
CA LEU A 387 -22.63 4.62 -3.39
C LEU A 387 -22.47 3.79 -2.12
N ILE A 388 -23.50 3.70 -1.28
CA ILE A 388 -23.48 2.86 -0.09
C ILE A 388 -23.41 1.38 -0.49
N ILE A 389 -24.23 0.94 -1.45
CA ILE A 389 -24.19 -0.44 -1.96
C ILE A 389 -22.81 -0.77 -2.53
N ALA A 390 -22.22 0.11 -3.35
CA ALA A 390 -20.88 -0.10 -3.91
C ALA A 390 -19.81 -0.27 -2.83
N TYR A 391 -19.88 0.52 -1.76
CA TYR A 391 -18.96 0.40 -0.62
C TYR A 391 -19.19 -0.89 0.18
N LEU A 392 -20.45 -1.31 0.38
CA LEU A 392 -20.77 -2.58 1.03
C LEU A 392 -20.31 -3.79 0.21
N ILE A 393 -20.46 -3.74 -1.12
CA ILE A 393 -19.94 -4.78 -2.03
C ILE A 393 -18.40 -4.83 -1.93
N SER A 394 -17.73 -3.68 -1.83
CA SER A 394 -16.28 -3.63 -1.60
C SER A 394 -15.86 -4.35 -0.31
N ILE A 395 -16.56 -4.10 0.80
CA ILE A 395 -16.34 -4.83 2.07
C ILE A 395 -16.62 -6.34 1.89
N GLY A 396 -17.64 -6.71 1.12
CA GLY A 396 -17.92 -8.11 0.79
C GLY A 396 -16.75 -8.81 0.09
N PHE A 397 -16.16 -8.17 -0.93
CA PHE A 397 -14.97 -8.70 -1.62
C PHE A 397 -13.73 -8.75 -0.72
N MET A 398 -13.56 -7.78 0.19
CA MET A 398 -12.50 -7.85 1.21
C MET A 398 -12.63 -9.12 2.05
N LEU A 399 -13.83 -9.37 2.59
CA LEU A 399 -14.09 -10.53 3.44
C LEU A 399 -13.90 -11.84 2.67
N LEU A 400 -14.37 -11.88 1.42
CA LEU A 400 -14.15 -13.02 0.52
C LEU A 400 -12.67 -13.30 0.30
N PHE A 401 -11.87 -12.25 0.07
CA PHE A 401 -10.42 -12.38 -0.08
C PHE A 401 -9.78 -12.99 1.17
N PHE A 402 -10.06 -12.41 2.35
CA PHE A 402 -9.46 -12.85 3.60
C PHE A 402 -9.93 -14.24 4.05
N GLN A 403 -11.16 -14.64 3.72
CA GLN A 403 -11.72 -15.92 4.12
C GLN A 403 -11.31 -17.07 3.19
N TYR A 404 -11.26 -16.84 1.88
CA TYR A 404 -11.11 -17.93 0.89
C TYR A 404 -9.86 -17.84 0.03
N LEU A 405 -9.39 -16.63 -0.30
CA LEU A 405 -8.34 -16.41 -1.31
C LEU A 405 -6.99 -15.97 -0.73
N HIS A 406 -6.87 -15.85 0.59
CA HIS A 406 -5.60 -15.45 1.20
C HIS A 406 -4.58 -16.60 1.08
N PRO A 407 -3.40 -16.38 0.45
CA PRO A 407 -2.46 -17.45 0.09
C PRO A 407 -1.86 -18.19 1.29
N LEU A 408 -1.87 -17.56 2.47
CA LEU A 408 -1.37 -18.12 3.73
C LEU A 408 -2.49 -18.46 4.71
N ARG A 409 -3.69 -18.82 4.20
CA ARG A 409 -4.85 -19.13 5.03
C ARG A 409 -4.56 -20.20 6.09
N SER A 410 -3.75 -21.21 5.76
CA SER A 410 -3.40 -22.31 6.68
C SER A 410 -2.64 -21.86 7.94
N LEU A 411 -2.04 -20.65 7.93
CA LEU A 411 -1.37 -20.07 9.10
C LEU A 411 -2.32 -19.34 10.04
N PHE A 412 -3.57 -19.08 9.64
CA PHE A 412 -4.56 -18.45 10.52
C PHE A 412 -5.19 -19.51 11.42
N THR A 413 -4.83 -19.50 12.70
CA THR A 413 -5.45 -20.36 13.72
C THR A 413 -6.89 -19.93 14.06
N HIS A 414 -7.25 -18.67 13.81
CA HIS A 414 -8.60 -18.13 14.04
C HIS A 414 -9.07 -17.39 12.79
N ASN A 415 -10.26 -17.77 12.28
CA ASN A 415 -10.86 -17.11 11.13
C ASN A 415 -11.49 -15.76 11.52
N VAL A 416 -11.80 -14.95 10.51
CA VAL A 416 -12.61 -13.72 10.68
C VAL A 416 -13.95 -14.02 11.33
N ILE A 417 -14.55 -15.17 11.01
CA ILE A 417 -15.79 -15.65 11.61
C ILE A 417 -15.60 -15.97 13.08
N ASP A 418 -14.51 -16.66 13.45
CA ASP A 418 -14.21 -16.98 14.86
C ASP A 418 -13.96 -15.71 15.67
N TYR A 419 -13.34 -14.69 15.06
CA TYR A 419 -13.16 -13.37 15.67
C TYR A 419 -14.48 -12.62 15.85
N LEU A 420 -15.35 -12.59 14.83
CA LEU A 420 -16.69 -12.01 14.94
C LEU A 420 -17.51 -12.73 16.01
N HIS A 421 -17.44 -14.06 16.05
CA HIS A 421 -18.16 -14.89 17.01
C HIS A 421 -17.66 -14.65 18.43
N CYS A 422 -16.35 -14.49 18.63
CA CYS A 422 -15.75 -14.17 19.93
C CYS A 422 -16.18 -12.77 20.45
N ILE A 423 -16.28 -11.77 19.57
CA ILE A 423 -16.82 -10.45 19.94
C ILE A 423 -18.30 -10.55 20.30
N CYS A 424 -19.10 -11.28 19.51
CA CYS A 424 -20.51 -11.50 19.81
C CYS A 424 -20.71 -12.22 21.16
N CYS A 425 -19.91 -13.25 21.45
CA CYS A 425 -19.95 -13.97 22.73
C CYS A 425 -19.53 -13.09 23.91
N ARG A 426 -18.48 -12.26 23.75
CA ARG A 426 -18.05 -11.32 24.80
C ARG A 426 -19.10 -10.26 25.08
N ARG A 427 -19.73 -9.71 24.04
CA ARG A 427 -20.85 -8.76 24.17
C ARG A 427 -22.06 -9.39 24.86
N HIS A 428 -22.37 -10.65 24.53
CA HIS A 428 -23.47 -11.38 25.17
C HIS A 428 -23.21 -11.67 26.66
N HIS A 429 -21.96 -11.88 27.05
CA HIS A 429 -21.57 -12.03 28.46
C HIS A 429 -21.64 -10.72 29.23
N GLN A 430 -21.32 -9.60 28.58
CA GLN A 430 -21.33 -8.27 29.17
C GLN A 430 -22.77 -7.74 29.34
N GLU A 431 -23.65 -7.95 28.36
CA GLU A 431 -25.09 -7.65 28.47
C GLU A 431 -25.78 -8.51 29.54
N ARG A 432 -25.34 -9.76 29.76
CA ARG A 432 -25.85 -10.65 30.81
C ARG A 432 -25.36 -10.25 32.21
N ALA A 433 -24.15 -9.70 32.32
CA ALA A 433 -23.60 -9.17 33.58
C ALA A 433 -24.25 -7.83 33.98
N GLU A 434 -24.61 -6.97 33.01
CA GLU A 434 -25.36 -5.73 33.29
C GLU A 434 -26.84 -5.98 33.63
N THR A 435 -27.41 -7.13 33.25
CA THR A 435 -28.76 -7.56 33.69
C THR A 435 -28.76 -8.35 35.00
N SER A 436 -27.60 -8.62 35.60
CA SER A 436 -27.50 -9.37 36.86
C SER A 436 -26.72 -8.61 37.93
N GLU A 437 -27.35 -7.60 38.53
CA GLU A 437 -27.15 -7.19 39.95
C GLU A 437 -28.19 -6.10 40.36
N PRO A 438 -28.61 -6.00 41.64
CA PRO A 438 -29.32 -7.02 42.42
C PRO A 438 -30.68 -6.49 42.94
N SER A 439 -31.73 -7.32 42.92
CA SER A 439 -32.96 -7.04 43.65
C SER A 439 -32.87 -7.55 45.10
N CYS A 440 -32.66 -6.60 46.02
CA CYS A 440 -33.25 -6.51 47.35
C CYS A 440 -33.30 -7.78 48.23
N GLU A 441 -32.38 -7.90 49.18
CA GLU A 441 -32.69 -8.44 50.52
C GLU A 441 -32.03 -7.54 51.58
N ALA A 442 -32.76 -6.50 51.96
CA ALA A 442 -32.61 -5.86 53.27
C ALA A 442 -33.67 -6.45 54.20
N GLU A 443 -33.34 -6.54 55.49
CA GLU A 443 -34.16 -7.01 56.61
C GLU A 443 -34.29 -8.52 56.79
N THR A 444 -33.38 -9.10 57.59
CA THR A 444 -33.73 -9.56 58.96
C THR A 444 -32.54 -10.25 59.62
N ARG A 445 -31.91 -9.58 60.60
CA ARG A 445 -31.37 -10.21 61.81
C ARG A 445 -30.93 -9.15 62.82
N GLN A 446 -31.89 -8.71 63.62
CA GLN A 446 -31.63 -8.29 64.99
C GLN A 446 -31.77 -9.51 65.91
N SER A 447 -30.86 -9.57 66.89
CA SER A 447 -30.92 -10.30 68.17
C SER A 447 -30.67 -11.82 68.16
N ILE A 448 -29.62 -12.25 68.88
CA ILE A 448 -29.66 -12.93 70.20
C ILE A 448 -28.29 -13.59 70.47
N VAL A 449 -27.67 -13.13 71.57
CA VAL A 449 -26.54 -13.67 72.39
C VAL A 449 -25.17 -13.83 71.74
#